data_AF-A0A165FHQ4-F1
#
_entry.id   AF-A0A165FHQ4-F1
#
_cell.length_a   1.000
_cell.length_b   1.000
_cell.length_c   1.000
_cell.angle_alpha   90.00
_cell.angle_beta   90.00
_cell.angle_gamma   90.00
#
_symmetry.space_group_name_H-M   'P 1'
#
loop_
_entity.id
_entity.type
_entity.pdbx_description
1 polymer ?
#
loop_
_entity_poly.entity_id
_entity_poly.type
_entity_poly.pdbx_seq_one_letter_code
_entity_poly.pdbx_strand_id
1 'polypeptide(L)'
;MIATENEWRTARNADRARRRAGGEDELLLDEDGSERPGATSDGTTLPPPSPPSLADKDQFAGALQGLSPSRQSIILKVFESLAGKAHTTTHTIGGTSTETNATGERSLSAAFERSSDQFQYQSLEIPPAIVKLGLARVHIPLTLLTPSAIRKIHQYPTSVKTKKVLTYAGQKLDLLDLSAWPDESSLPPERFFEAWQNMLKIYARIGDDTVTNRFQTHFGYILALPDFAEDYKAILRFDCEVRRRYMNNPARFSPADSSYQNRLNAIKSRVLSEEIKAGRQSQSDFSLRFSPYPQGGRCDNRAMRAGGSRPHSRPASYA
;
A
#
# COMPACT_ATOMS: atom_id res chain seq x y z
N MET A 1 25.83 -0.36 -29.80
CA MET A 1 25.18 0.16 -28.58
C MET A 1 25.32 -0.75 -27.35
N ILE A 2 25.44 -2.08 -27.50
CA ILE A 2 25.62 -3.00 -26.36
C ILE A 2 27.07 -3.04 -25.85
N ALA A 3 28.06 -2.88 -26.74
CA ALA A 3 29.48 -2.88 -26.38
C ALA A 3 29.85 -1.72 -25.44
N THR A 4 29.29 -0.53 -25.69
CA THR A 4 29.55 0.67 -24.89
C THR A 4 29.01 0.56 -23.47
N GLU A 5 27.85 -0.08 -23.26
CA GLU A 5 27.30 -0.24 -21.91
C GLU A 5 28.13 -1.21 -21.04
N ASN A 6 28.69 -2.25 -21.65
CA ASN A 6 29.59 -3.15 -20.94
C ASN A 6 30.86 -2.42 -20.47
N GLU A 7 31.43 -1.55 -21.30
CA GLU A 7 32.61 -0.73 -20.92
C GLU A 7 32.33 0.20 -19.73
N TRP A 8 31.16 0.85 -19.70
CA TRP A 8 30.73 1.70 -18.57
C TRP A 8 30.49 0.94 -17.27
N ARG A 9 30.12 -0.35 -17.34
CA ARG A 9 29.99 -1.21 -16.16
C ARG A 9 31.36 -1.64 -15.63
N THR A 10 32.29 -1.98 -16.52
CA THR A 10 33.65 -2.37 -16.16
C THR A 10 34.40 -1.21 -15.52
N ALA A 11 34.28 0.00 -16.06
CA ALA A 11 34.91 1.20 -15.50
C ALA A 11 34.41 1.54 -14.08
N ARG A 12 33.10 1.44 -13.82
CA ARG A 12 32.52 1.68 -12.48
C ARG A 12 32.92 0.63 -11.46
N ASN A 13 33.08 -0.62 -11.87
CA ASN A 13 33.57 -1.67 -10.96
C ASN A 13 35.06 -1.50 -10.64
N ALA A 14 35.88 -1.07 -11.61
CA ALA A 14 37.29 -0.77 -11.39
C ALA A 14 37.49 0.40 -10.41
N ASP A 15 36.66 1.45 -10.50
CA ASP A 15 36.72 2.60 -9.60
C ASP A 15 36.36 2.23 -8.14
N ARG A 16 35.34 1.39 -7.94
CA ARG A 16 35.01 0.86 -6.60
C ARG A 16 36.10 -0.02 -6.02
N ALA A 17 36.83 -0.77 -6.86
CA ALA A 17 37.94 -1.59 -6.41
C ALA A 17 39.13 -0.72 -5.95
N ARG A 18 39.42 0.39 -6.64
CA ARG A 18 40.45 1.34 -6.22
C ARG A 18 40.15 1.96 -4.85
N ARG A 19 38.90 2.35 -4.57
CA ARG A 19 38.53 2.91 -3.26
C ARG A 19 38.67 1.92 -2.11
N ARG A 20 38.49 0.62 -2.37
CA ARG A 20 38.73 -0.42 -1.34
C ARG A 20 40.20 -0.72 -1.13
N ALA A 21 41.04 -0.58 -2.16
CA ALA A 21 42.47 -0.78 -2.06
C ALA A 21 43.22 0.45 -1.50
N GLY A 22 42.61 1.63 -1.57
CA GLY A 22 43.22 2.90 -1.16
C GLY A 22 43.30 3.14 0.35
N GLY A 23 42.59 2.37 1.19
CA GLY A 23 42.77 2.40 2.64
C GLY A 23 42.71 3.79 3.28
N GLU A 24 41.90 4.71 2.75
CA GLU A 24 41.66 6.01 3.39
C GLU A 24 40.58 5.84 4.45
N ASP A 25 40.98 5.24 5.58
CA ASP A 25 40.32 5.42 6.87
C ASP A 25 40.56 6.87 7.30
N GLU A 26 39.51 7.69 7.26
CA GLU A 26 39.53 9.00 7.92
C GLU A 26 39.66 8.78 9.44
N LEU A 27 40.86 9.11 9.91
CA LEU A 27 41.20 9.42 11.29
C LEU A 27 40.25 10.50 11.84
N LEU A 28 39.31 10.11 12.69
CA LEU A 28 38.72 11.02 13.66
C LEU A 28 39.60 11.00 14.92
N LEU A 29 40.36 12.07 15.07
CA LEU A 29 41.13 12.40 16.26
C LEU A 29 40.20 12.62 17.46
N ASP A 30 40.50 11.94 18.55
CA ASP A 30 39.98 12.20 19.89
C ASP A 30 40.62 13.47 20.47
N GLU A 31 39.80 14.42 20.94
CA GLU A 31 40.15 15.37 22.01
C GLU A 31 38.83 15.86 22.63
N ASP A 32 38.42 15.28 23.76
CA ASP A 32 38.52 15.96 25.06
C ASP A 32 38.02 15.04 26.18
N GLY A 33 38.77 15.05 27.28
CA GLY A 33 38.69 14.10 28.38
C GLY A 33 37.44 14.25 29.23
N SER A 34 36.92 13.11 29.68
CA SER A 34 36.19 13.03 30.95
C SER A 34 36.37 11.63 31.54
N GLU A 35 36.94 11.63 32.74
CA GLU A 35 37.35 10.47 33.52
C GLU A 35 36.16 9.55 33.86
N ARG A 36 36.42 8.24 33.77
CA ARG A 36 35.58 7.19 34.34
C ARG A 36 36.03 6.86 35.76
N PRO A 37 35.11 6.62 36.70
CA PRO A 37 35.32 5.65 37.76
C PRO A 37 34.64 4.32 37.38
N GLY A 38 35.39 3.23 37.51
CA GLY A 38 34.94 1.87 37.22
C GLY A 38 34.12 1.22 38.34
N ALA A 39 33.43 0.14 37.97
CA ALA A 39 32.94 -0.93 38.84
C ALA A 39 32.60 -2.13 37.91
N THR A 40 33.45 -3.16 37.85
CA THR A 40 33.27 -4.50 38.48
C THR A 40 32.00 -5.25 38.12
N SER A 41 32.20 -6.41 37.45
CA SER A 41 31.56 -7.72 37.64
C SER A 41 30.07 -7.79 37.99
N ASP A 42 29.27 -8.45 37.13
CA ASP A 42 28.75 -9.79 37.45
C ASP A 42 27.89 -10.36 36.32
N GLY A 43 28.10 -11.66 36.07
CA GLY A 43 27.24 -12.46 35.20
C GLY A 43 25.91 -12.76 35.87
N THR A 44 24.81 -12.64 35.14
CA THR A 44 23.53 -13.21 35.53
C THR A 44 22.83 -13.76 34.29
N THR A 45 22.73 -15.09 34.27
CA THR A 45 21.97 -15.89 33.31
C THR A 45 20.48 -15.67 33.57
N LEU A 46 19.74 -15.14 32.60
CA LEU A 46 18.28 -15.01 32.67
C LEU A 46 17.58 -16.31 32.23
N PRO A 47 16.49 -16.72 32.90
CA PRO A 47 15.71 -17.91 32.54
C PRO A 47 14.77 -17.64 31.34
N PRO A 48 14.32 -18.70 30.64
CA PRO A 48 13.48 -18.57 29.45
C PRO A 48 12.04 -18.09 29.77
N PRO A 49 11.40 -17.34 28.87
CA PRO A 49 10.04 -16.84 29.08
C PRO A 49 9.00 -17.97 28.99
N SER A 50 8.12 -18.03 29.98
CA SER A 50 6.92 -18.87 29.99
C SER A 50 5.86 -18.35 29.00
N PRO A 51 4.98 -19.22 28.46
CA PRO A 51 3.96 -18.85 27.48
C PRO A 51 2.88 -17.91 28.06
N PRO A 52 2.18 -17.12 27.20
CA PRO A 52 1.24 -16.10 27.63
C PRO A 52 0.01 -16.68 28.35
N SER A 53 -0.26 -16.10 29.52
CA SER A 53 -1.44 -16.33 30.35
C SER A 53 -2.70 -15.72 29.75
N LEU A 54 -3.85 -16.30 30.09
CA LEU A 54 -5.23 -16.05 29.65
C LEU A 54 -5.83 -14.66 29.99
N ALA A 55 -4.99 -13.64 30.19
CA ALA A 55 -5.39 -12.31 30.69
C ALA A 55 -5.75 -11.27 29.59
N ASP A 56 -5.68 -11.62 28.30
CA ASP A 56 -5.95 -10.67 27.20
C ASP A 56 -7.43 -10.41 26.93
N LYS A 57 -8.35 -11.15 27.57
CA LYS A 57 -9.81 -10.92 27.42
C LYS A 57 -10.30 -9.70 28.19
N ASP A 58 -9.63 -9.34 29.28
CA ASP A 58 -10.08 -8.27 30.17
C ASP A 58 -9.67 -6.87 29.65
N GLN A 59 -8.61 -6.78 28.85
CA GLN A 59 -8.20 -5.51 28.22
C GLN A 59 -9.19 -5.06 27.13
N PHE A 60 -9.80 -6.00 26.40
CA PHE A 60 -10.81 -5.67 25.41
C PHE A 60 -12.13 -5.24 26.07
N ALA A 61 -12.51 -5.86 27.19
CA ALA A 61 -13.67 -5.48 27.98
C ALA A 61 -13.52 -4.06 28.58
N GLY A 62 -12.31 -3.71 29.05
CA GLY A 62 -12.00 -2.36 29.55
C GLY A 62 -12.08 -1.27 28.47
N ALA A 63 -11.63 -1.56 27.26
CA ALA A 63 -11.72 -0.63 26.13
C ALA A 63 -13.16 -0.39 25.64
N LEU A 64 -14.04 -1.40 25.78
CA LEU A 64 -15.46 -1.28 25.44
C LEU A 64 -16.23 -0.37 26.39
N GLN A 65 -15.88 -0.35 27.68
CA GLN A 65 -16.58 0.45 28.70
C GLN A 65 -16.44 1.97 28.51
N GLY A 66 -15.44 2.45 27.76
CA GLY A 66 -15.27 3.86 27.44
C GLY A 66 -16.13 4.39 26.28
N LEU A 67 -16.89 3.52 25.61
CA LEU A 67 -17.71 3.89 24.46
C LEU A 67 -19.18 4.14 24.85
N SER A 68 -19.82 5.08 24.15
CA SER A 68 -21.27 5.28 24.25
C SER A 68 -22.05 3.97 23.98
N PRO A 69 -23.17 3.70 24.70
CA PRO A 69 -23.97 2.48 24.54
C PRO A 69 -24.38 2.19 23.08
N SER A 70 -24.63 3.23 22.29
CA SER A 70 -24.96 3.10 20.86
C SER A 70 -23.79 2.53 20.05
N ARG A 71 -22.55 2.92 20.38
CA ARG A 71 -21.33 2.45 19.70
C ARG A 71 -20.92 1.04 20.12
N GLN A 72 -21.13 0.70 21.40
CA GLN A 72 -20.94 -0.67 21.90
C GLN A 72 -21.83 -1.68 21.17
N SER A 73 -23.09 -1.31 20.92
CA SER A 73 -24.05 -2.21 20.23
C SER A 73 -23.66 -2.52 18.78
N ILE A 74 -23.01 -1.56 18.10
CA ILE A 74 -22.54 -1.73 16.72
C ILE A 74 -21.32 -2.66 16.70
N ILE A 75 -20.38 -2.47 17.62
CA ILE A 75 -19.18 -3.31 17.73
C ILE A 75 -19.54 -4.75 18.11
N LEU A 76 -20.44 -4.93 19.09
CA LEU A 76 -20.88 -6.27 19.50
C LEU A 76 -21.64 -7.00 18.39
N LYS A 77 -22.53 -6.31 17.64
CA LYS A 77 -23.22 -6.91 16.48
C LYS A 77 -22.26 -7.33 15.36
N VAL A 78 -21.19 -6.56 15.15
CA VAL A 78 -20.16 -6.90 14.15
C VAL A 78 -19.32 -8.08 14.62
N PHE A 79 -19.02 -8.18 15.92
CA PHE A 79 -18.24 -9.28 16.49
C PHE A 79 -19.03 -10.60 16.55
N GLU A 80 -20.31 -10.54 16.90
CA GLU A 80 -21.23 -11.68 16.96
C GLU A 80 -21.50 -12.28 15.57
N SER A 81 -21.57 -11.42 14.55
CA SER A 81 -21.61 -11.81 13.13
C SER A 81 -20.33 -12.53 12.67
N LEU A 82 -19.18 -12.23 13.28
CA LEU A 82 -17.89 -12.83 12.93
C LEU A 82 -17.62 -14.15 13.66
N ALA A 83 -18.03 -14.26 14.92
CA ALA A 83 -17.84 -15.46 15.74
C ALA A 83 -18.70 -16.65 15.30
N GLY A 84 -19.80 -16.41 14.57
CA GLY A 84 -20.70 -17.44 14.07
C GLY A 84 -20.19 -18.26 12.86
N LYS A 85 -19.00 -17.99 12.33
CA LYS A 85 -18.44 -18.70 11.16
C LYS A 85 -17.00 -19.14 11.39
N ALA A 86 -16.79 -20.08 12.30
CA ALA A 86 -15.53 -20.81 12.42
C ALA A 86 -15.81 -22.32 12.37
N HIS A 87 -16.01 -22.88 11.17
CA HIS A 87 -15.82 -24.30 10.86
C HIS A 87 -15.65 -24.46 9.34
N THR A 88 -14.39 -24.47 8.87
CA THR A 88 -14.01 -25.16 7.62
C THR A 88 -12.54 -25.57 7.69
N THR A 89 -12.38 -26.83 8.09
CA THR A 89 -11.45 -27.87 7.65
C THR A 89 -10.20 -27.44 6.85
N THR A 90 -9.05 -27.57 7.51
CA THR A 90 -7.71 -27.65 6.95
C THR A 90 -7.60 -28.85 6.00
N HIS A 91 -7.14 -28.65 4.76
CA HIS A 91 -6.65 -29.75 3.93
C HIS A 91 -5.19 -29.51 3.52
N THR A 92 -4.37 -30.42 4.01
CA THR A 92 -2.94 -30.63 3.76
C THR A 92 -2.68 -30.88 2.26
N ILE A 93 -1.76 -30.11 1.66
CA ILE A 93 -1.27 -30.37 0.30
C ILE A 93 0.06 -31.11 0.41
N GLY A 94 0.03 -32.41 0.11
CA GLY A 94 1.21 -33.25 -0.08
C GLY A 94 0.81 -34.49 -0.88
N GLY A 95 1.42 -34.68 -2.05
CA GLY A 95 1.15 -35.84 -2.90
C GLY A 95 1.64 -35.67 -4.34
N THR A 96 2.88 -36.09 -4.57
CA THR A 96 3.45 -36.47 -5.86
C THR A 96 2.57 -37.46 -6.61
N SER A 97 2.42 -37.31 -7.93
CA SER A 97 2.35 -38.45 -8.88
C SER A 97 2.51 -37.99 -10.34
N THR A 98 3.25 -38.84 -11.04
CA THR A 98 3.67 -38.85 -12.43
C THR A 98 2.57 -39.24 -13.43
N GLU A 99 2.76 -38.77 -14.66
CA GLU A 99 2.44 -39.40 -15.95
C GLU A 99 0.97 -39.61 -16.42
N THR A 100 0.66 -38.79 -17.43
CA THR A 100 0.01 -39.10 -18.71
C THR A 100 -1.24 -39.97 -18.70
N ASN A 101 -2.39 -39.35 -19.02
CA ASN A 101 -3.24 -39.81 -20.12
C ASN A 101 -4.13 -38.66 -20.60
N ALA A 102 -3.94 -38.26 -21.87
CA ALA A 102 -4.78 -37.29 -22.57
C ALA A 102 -6.16 -37.90 -22.82
N THR A 103 -7.06 -37.73 -21.85
CA THR A 103 -8.50 -37.99 -22.03
C THR A 103 -9.17 -36.65 -21.81
N GLY A 104 -9.89 -36.15 -22.82
CA GLY A 104 -10.49 -34.81 -22.81
C GLY A 104 -11.17 -34.51 -21.48
N GLU A 105 -10.48 -33.74 -20.64
CA GLU A 105 -10.96 -33.37 -19.33
C GLU A 105 -12.25 -32.60 -19.53
N ARG A 106 -13.34 -33.15 -19.01
CA ARG A 106 -14.58 -32.40 -18.89
C ARG A 106 -14.29 -31.24 -17.96
N SER A 107 -14.11 -30.06 -18.56
CA SER A 107 -13.78 -28.79 -17.89
C SER A 107 -14.79 -28.42 -16.77
N LEU A 108 -15.97 -29.04 -16.80
CA LEU A 108 -17.00 -28.94 -15.77
C LEU A 108 -17.24 -30.33 -15.17
N SER A 109 -17.02 -30.45 -13.85
CA SER A 109 -17.30 -31.65 -13.06
C SER A 109 -17.97 -31.23 -11.77
N ALA A 110 -18.99 -31.99 -11.35
CA ALA A 110 -19.68 -31.79 -10.08
C ALA A 110 -18.73 -31.87 -8.87
N ALA A 111 -17.58 -32.54 -9.01
CA ALA A 111 -16.54 -32.55 -7.98
C ALA A 111 -15.92 -31.16 -7.71
N PHE A 112 -16.05 -30.23 -8.65
CA PHE A 112 -15.60 -28.84 -8.51
C PHE A 112 -16.72 -27.88 -8.13
N GLU A 113 -17.97 -28.36 -8.02
CA GLU A 113 -19.09 -27.53 -7.57
C GLU A 113 -18.98 -27.28 -6.07
N ARG A 114 -18.95 -26.01 -5.68
CA ARG A 114 -19.01 -25.63 -4.26
C ARG A 114 -20.48 -25.66 -3.84
N SER A 115 -20.77 -26.34 -2.73
CA SER A 115 -22.09 -26.29 -2.07
C SER A 115 -22.27 -24.93 -1.39
N SER A 116 -22.42 -23.89 -2.19
CA SER A 116 -22.80 -22.57 -1.71
C SER A 116 -24.21 -22.31 -2.21
N ASP A 117 -25.08 -21.85 -1.32
CA ASP A 117 -26.35 -21.31 -1.76
C ASP A 117 -26.06 -20.11 -2.67
N GLN A 118 -26.30 -20.32 -3.97
CA GLN A 118 -25.95 -19.38 -5.04
C GLN A 118 -26.68 -18.04 -4.89
N PHE A 119 -27.74 -18.00 -4.06
CA PHE A 119 -28.61 -16.86 -3.87
C PHE A 119 -28.54 -16.29 -2.45
N GLN A 120 -28.08 -17.07 -1.46
CA GLN A 120 -27.82 -16.54 -0.11
C GLN A 120 -26.44 -15.89 -0.06
N TYR A 121 -26.46 -14.58 0.13
CA TYR A 121 -25.34 -13.65 0.22
C TYR A 121 -24.78 -13.17 -1.13
N GLN A 122 -25.14 -11.93 -1.46
CA GLN A 122 -24.52 -11.04 -2.46
C GLN A 122 -23.03 -10.72 -2.16
N SER A 123 -22.31 -11.58 -1.44
CA SER A 123 -20.88 -11.45 -1.26
C SER A 123 -20.21 -11.80 -2.59
N LEU A 124 -19.84 -10.76 -3.35
CA LEU A 124 -19.09 -10.92 -4.58
C LEU A 124 -17.85 -11.79 -4.32
N GLU A 125 -17.71 -12.86 -5.11
CA GLU A 125 -16.52 -13.69 -5.07
C GLU A 125 -15.31 -12.88 -5.52
N ILE A 126 -14.17 -13.01 -4.83
CA ILE A 126 -12.94 -12.33 -5.24
C ILE A 126 -12.37 -13.02 -6.48
N PRO A 127 -12.19 -12.30 -7.61
CA PRO A 127 -11.62 -12.87 -8.83
C PRO A 127 -10.24 -13.49 -8.58
N PRO A 128 -9.94 -14.69 -9.13
CA PRO A 128 -8.64 -15.35 -8.96
C PRO A 128 -7.44 -14.49 -9.36
N ALA A 129 -7.61 -13.62 -10.36
CA ALA A 129 -6.57 -12.68 -10.81
C ALA A 129 -6.11 -11.72 -9.70
N ILE A 130 -7.00 -11.32 -8.80
CA ILE A 130 -6.67 -10.48 -7.65
C ILE A 130 -5.92 -11.29 -6.59
N VAL A 131 -6.36 -12.53 -6.32
CA VAL A 131 -5.67 -13.43 -5.37
C VAL A 131 -4.23 -13.70 -5.81
N LYS A 132 -4.00 -13.87 -7.12
CA LYS A 132 -2.64 -14.01 -7.70
C LYS A 132 -1.72 -12.84 -7.38
N LEU A 133 -2.23 -11.60 -7.28
CA LEU A 133 -1.42 -10.45 -6.86
C LEU A 133 -0.90 -10.63 -5.43
N GLY A 134 -1.78 -11.07 -4.52
CA GLY A 134 -1.43 -11.30 -3.12
C GLY A 134 -0.42 -12.43 -2.95
N LEU A 135 -0.61 -13.54 -3.66
CA LEU A 135 0.35 -14.66 -3.68
C LEU A 135 1.71 -14.23 -4.24
N ALA A 136 1.73 -13.34 -5.23
CA ALA A 136 2.95 -12.75 -5.78
C ALA A 136 3.56 -11.64 -4.89
N ARG A 137 3.00 -11.40 -3.69
CA ARG A 137 3.42 -10.33 -2.77
C ARG A 137 3.42 -8.93 -3.40
N VAL A 138 2.50 -8.70 -4.33
CA VAL A 138 2.27 -7.39 -4.93
C VAL A 138 1.19 -6.67 -4.12
N HIS A 139 1.43 -5.39 -3.81
CA HIS A 139 0.44 -4.54 -3.15
C HIS A 139 -0.89 -4.53 -3.93
N ILE A 140 -1.98 -4.84 -3.23
CA ILE A 140 -3.34 -4.85 -3.79
C ILE A 140 -4.03 -3.54 -3.39
N PRO A 141 -4.32 -2.63 -4.33
CA PRO A 141 -5.05 -1.41 -4.03
C PRO A 141 -6.49 -1.70 -3.59
N LEU A 142 -7.00 -0.98 -2.59
CA LEU A 142 -8.41 -1.09 -2.16
C LEU A 142 -9.39 -0.65 -3.26
N THR A 143 -8.99 0.25 -4.16
CA THR A 143 -9.80 0.65 -5.32
C THR A 143 -10.16 -0.54 -6.22
N LEU A 144 -9.26 -1.52 -6.33
CA LEU A 144 -9.46 -2.78 -7.04
C LEU A 144 -10.41 -3.74 -6.31
N LEU A 145 -10.61 -3.56 -5.01
CA LEU A 145 -11.45 -4.40 -4.15
C LEU A 145 -12.84 -3.83 -3.88
N THR A 146 -13.16 -2.70 -4.49
CA THR A 146 -14.51 -2.15 -4.45
C THR A 146 -15.48 -3.12 -5.16
N PRO A 147 -16.76 -3.21 -4.72
CA PRO A 147 -17.74 -4.05 -5.39
C PRO A 147 -17.90 -3.75 -6.88
N SER A 148 -17.78 -2.48 -7.29
CA SER A 148 -17.82 -2.07 -8.70
C SER A 148 -16.63 -2.61 -9.50
N ALA A 149 -15.42 -2.53 -8.94
CA ALA A 149 -14.22 -3.08 -9.59
C ALA A 149 -14.29 -4.60 -9.74
N ILE A 150 -14.71 -5.30 -8.69
CA ILE A 150 -14.88 -6.77 -8.71
C ILE A 150 -15.93 -7.17 -9.75
N ARG A 151 -17.10 -6.50 -9.79
CA ARG A 151 -18.12 -6.75 -10.82
C ARG A 151 -17.59 -6.53 -12.23
N LYS A 152 -16.82 -5.46 -12.45
CA LYS A 152 -16.22 -5.15 -13.76
C LYS A 152 -15.32 -6.29 -14.25
N ILE A 153 -14.53 -6.89 -13.36
CA ILE A 153 -13.64 -8.02 -13.70
C ILE A 153 -14.46 -9.26 -14.06
N HIS A 154 -15.50 -9.57 -13.30
CA HIS A 154 -16.38 -10.71 -13.58
C HIS A 154 -17.19 -10.56 -14.87
N GLN A 155 -17.70 -9.36 -15.14
CA GLN A 155 -18.51 -9.08 -16.32
C GLN A 155 -17.68 -9.03 -17.61
N TYR A 156 -16.43 -8.53 -17.54
CA TYR A 156 -15.59 -8.31 -18.71
C TYR A 156 -14.20 -8.92 -18.54
N PRO A 157 -14.08 -10.25 -18.34
CA PRO A 157 -12.80 -10.89 -18.02
C PRO A 157 -11.73 -10.70 -19.11
N THR A 158 -12.14 -10.60 -20.38
CA THR A 158 -11.23 -10.39 -21.53
C THR A 158 -10.70 -8.97 -21.66
N SER A 159 -11.38 -7.98 -21.05
CA SER A 159 -10.96 -6.57 -21.06
C SER A 159 -9.93 -6.26 -19.97
N VAL A 160 -9.67 -7.21 -19.09
CA VAL A 160 -8.75 -7.07 -17.97
C VAL A 160 -7.33 -7.32 -18.45
N LYS A 161 -6.54 -6.24 -18.53
CA LYS A 161 -5.15 -6.31 -18.97
C LYS A 161 -4.29 -7.01 -17.92
N THR A 162 -3.36 -7.83 -18.38
CA THR A 162 -2.32 -8.46 -17.57
C THR A 162 -0.94 -8.02 -18.05
N LYS A 163 0.04 -7.95 -17.14
CA LYS A 163 1.44 -7.71 -17.47
C LYS A 163 2.33 -8.82 -16.89
N LYS A 164 3.41 -9.13 -17.60
CA LYS A 164 4.47 -10.01 -17.10
C LYS A 164 5.29 -9.29 -16.05
N VAL A 165 5.34 -9.86 -14.85
CA VAL A 165 6.13 -9.37 -13.73
C VAL A 165 7.12 -10.43 -13.32
N LEU A 166 8.38 -10.02 -13.13
CA LEU A 166 9.40 -10.87 -12.50
C LEU A 166 9.24 -10.77 -10.99
N THR A 167 8.92 -11.87 -10.34
CA THR A 167 8.83 -11.96 -8.88
C THR A 167 10.21 -11.93 -8.23
N TYR A 168 10.27 -11.69 -6.92
CA TYR A 168 11.50 -11.81 -6.13
C TYR A 168 12.15 -13.20 -6.22
N ALA A 169 11.35 -14.25 -6.48
CA ALA A 169 11.83 -15.61 -6.70
C ALA A 169 12.37 -15.85 -8.13
N GLY A 170 12.45 -14.82 -8.97
CA GLY A 170 12.90 -14.94 -10.37
C GLY A 170 11.88 -15.58 -11.31
N GLN A 171 10.67 -15.87 -10.84
CA GLN A 171 9.60 -16.44 -11.67
C GLN A 171 8.86 -15.33 -12.41
N LYS A 172 8.60 -15.53 -13.71
CA LYS A 172 7.77 -14.64 -14.52
C LYS A 172 6.30 -15.04 -14.33
N LEU A 173 5.50 -14.14 -13.77
CA LEU A 173 4.06 -14.32 -13.60
C LEU A 173 3.29 -13.31 -14.45
N ASP A 174 2.21 -13.76 -15.07
CA ASP A 174 1.20 -12.88 -15.67
C ASP A 174 0.27 -12.38 -14.56
N LEU A 175 0.42 -11.11 -14.19
CA LEU A 175 -0.33 -10.46 -13.12
C LEU A 175 -1.27 -9.42 -13.70
N LEU A 176 -2.34 -9.11 -12.96
CA LEU A 176 -3.26 -8.03 -13.29
C LEU A 176 -2.51 -6.70 -13.42
N ASP A 177 -2.74 -5.97 -14.51
CA ASP A 177 -2.19 -4.64 -14.68
C ASP A 177 -2.97 -3.62 -13.84
N LEU A 178 -2.27 -2.99 -12.90
CA LEU A 178 -2.83 -2.00 -11.99
C LEU A 178 -2.97 -0.60 -12.63
N SER A 179 -2.36 -0.36 -13.79
CA SER A 179 -2.37 0.96 -14.46
C SER A 179 -3.77 1.41 -14.91
N ALA A 180 -4.67 0.45 -15.15
CA ALA A 180 -6.03 0.71 -15.59
C ALA A 180 -7.01 1.03 -14.44
N TRP A 181 -6.52 1.06 -13.20
CA TRP A 181 -7.34 1.25 -12.00
C TRP A 181 -7.05 2.61 -11.35
N PRO A 182 -8.05 3.24 -10.71
CA PRO A 182 -7.84 4.50 -10.02
C PRO A 182 -6.78 4.38 -8.94
N ASP A 183 -6.01 5.46 -8.75
CA ASP A 183 -5.04 5.51 -7.66
C ASP A 183 -5.73 5.31 -6.32
N GLU A 184 -5.06 4.61 -5.41
CA GLU A 184 -5.67 4.23 -4.15
C GLU A 184 -6.01 5.43 -3.28
N SER A 185 -5.27 6.54 -3.41
CA SER A 185 -5.57 7.80 -2.71
C SER A 185 -6.91 8.43 -3.11
N SER A 186 -7.48 8.01 -4.25
CA SER A 186 -8.79 8.44 -4.73
C SER A 186 -9.96 7.65 -4.17
N LEU A 187 -9.71 6.61 -3.35
CA LEU A 187 -10.77 5.81 -2.75
C LEU A 187 -11.58 6.67 -1.77
N PRO A 188 -12.90 6.83 -1.96
CA PRO A 188 -13.71 7.63 -1.06
C PRO A 188 -14.03 6.87 0.25
N PRO A 189 -14.25 7.59 1.38
CA PRO A 189 -14.41 6.97 2.69
C PRO A 189 -15.58 5.99 2.77
N GLU A 190 -16.67 6.22 2.04
CA GLU A 190 -17.85 5.36 2.03
C GLU A 190 -17.57 3.98 1.42
N ARG A 191 -16.53 3.88 0.58
CA ARG A 191 -16.12 2.62 -0.06
C ARG A 191 -15.02 1.89 0.70
N PHE A 192 -14.40 2.56 1.68
CA PHE A 192 -13.28 2.01 2.43
C PHE A 192 -13.66 0.70 3.15
N PHE A 193 -14.79 0.70 3.86
CA PHE A 193 -15.26 -0.48 4.61
C PHE A 193 -15.51 -1.68 3.69
N GLU A 194 -16.28 -1.50 2.62
CA GLU A 194 -16.61 -2.57 1.66
C GLU A 194 -15.34 -3.17 1.02
N ALA A 195 -14.40 -2.30 0.60
CA ALA A 195 -13.14 -2.72 0.01
C ALA A 195 -12.28 -3.51 1.02
N TRP A 196 -12.25 -3.07 2.29
CA TRP A 196 -11.51 -3.75 3.35
C TRP A 196 -12.08 -5.12 3.69
N GLN A 197 -13.41 -5.27 3.74
CA GLN A 197 -14.04 -6.59 3.93
C GLN A 197 -13.62 -7.57 2.84
N ASN A 198 -13.49 -7.10 1.60
CA ASN A 198 -12.97 -7.91 0.50
C ASN A 198 -11.46 -8.19 0.63
N MET A 199 -10.67 -7.25 1.16
CA MET A 199 -9.25 -7.48 1.47
C MET A 199 -9.06 -8.57 2.54
N LEU A 200 -9.88 -8.59 3.59
CA LEU A 200 -9.81 -9.63 4.63
C LEU A 200 -10.07 -11.03 4.06
N LYS A 201 -11.00 -11.17 3.11
CA LYS A 201 -11.22 -12.43 2.39
C LYS A 201 -9.98 -12.86 1.60
N ILE A 202 -9.20 -11.92 1.08
CA ILE A 202 -7.94 -12.23 0.40
C ILE A 202 -6.91 -12.72 1.43
N TYR A 203 -6.73 -12.02 2.55
CA TYR A 203 -5.81 -12.44 3.59
C TYR A 203 -6.12 -13.83 4.13
N ALA A 204 -7.40 -14.15 4.35
CA ALA A 204 -7.83 -15.49 4.74
C ALA A 204 -7.52 -16.57 3.69
N ARG A 205 -7.35 -16.21 2.41
CA ARG A 205 -7.00 -17.16 1.34
C ARG A 205 -5.50 -17.32 1.13
N ILE A 206 -4.69 -16.30 1.41
CA ILE A 206 -3.24 -16.29 1.11
C ILE A 206 -2.35 -16.37 2.34
N GLY A 207 -2.89 -16.10 3.53
CA GLY A 207 -2.20 -16.11 4.80
C GLY A 207 -2.80 -17.12 5.77
N ASP A 208 -2.11 -17.30 6.90
CA ASP A 208 -2.64 -18.05 8.03
C ASP A 208 -3.60 -17.18 8.87
N ASP A 209 -4.18 -17.80 9.90
CA ASP A 209 -5.07 -17.11 10.83
C ASP A 209 -4.37 -15.96 11.57
N THR A 210 -3.06 -16.11 11.83
CA THR A 210 -2.24 -15.08 12.48
C THR A 210 -2.15 -13.81 11.63
N VAL A 211 -1.88 -13.95 10.34
CA VAL A 211 -1.84 -12.83 9.38
C VAL A 211 -3.21 -12.20 9.26
N THR A 212 -4.25 -13.02 9.12
CA THR A 212 -5.64 -12.55 8.97
C THR A 212 -6.09 -11.76 10.19
N ASN A 213 -5.88 -12.30 11.39
CA ASN A 213 -6.21 -11.63 12.65
C ASN A 213 -5.43 -10.32 12.83
N ARG A 214 -4.14 -10.28 12.46
CA ARG A 214 -3.35 -9.05 12.50
C ARG A 214 -3.98 -7.94 11.65
N PHE A 215 -4.41 -8.27 10.43
CA PHE A 215 -5.07 -7.28 9.56
C PHE A 215 -6.50 -6.94 10.01
N GLN A 216 -7.21 -7.87 10.64
CA GLN A 216 -8.50 -7.57 11.29
C GLN A 216 -8.31 -6.58 12.44
N THR A 217 -7.30 -6.80 13.30
CA THR A 217 -6.96 -5.91 14.42
C THR A 217 -6.58 -4.52 13.92
N HIS A 218 -5.73 -4.44 12.88
CA HIS A 218 -5.38 -3.20 12.21
C HIS A 218 -6.59 -2.44 11.66
N PHE A 219 -7.46 -3.14 10.94
CA PHE A 219 -8.66 -2.55 10.36
C PHE A 219 -9.63 -2.06 11.44
N GLY A 220 -9.87 -2.87 12.48
CA GLY A 220 -10.70 -2.51 13.62
C GLY A 220 -10.16 -1.29 14.35
N TYR A 221 -8.84 -1.22 14.56
CA TYR A 221 -8.19 -0.06 15.17
C TYR A 221 -8.40 1.22 14.36
N ILE A 222 -8.16 1.18 13.04
CA ILE A 222 -8.33 2.34 12.17
C ILE A 222 -9.78 2.85 12.17
N LEU A 223 -10.76 1.95 12.09
CA LEU A 223 -12.18 2.33 12.13
C LEU A 223 -12.62 2.91 13.49
N ALA A 224 -11.92 2.55 14.57
CA ALA A 224 -12.21 3.05 15.92
C ALA A 224 -11.60 4.43 16.21
N LEU A 225 -10.81 5.01 15.30
CA LEU A 225 -10.25 6.35 15.47
C LEU A 225 -11.38 7.40 15.53
N PRO A 226 -11.34 8.34 16.50
CA PRO A 226 -12.45 9.27 16.75
C PRO A 226 -12.77 10.16 15.54
N ASP A 227 -11.73 10.61 14.83
CA ASP A 227 -11.84 11.57 13.73
C ASP A 227 -11.61 10.87 12.37
N PHE A 228 -12.09 9.63 12.21
CA PHE A 228 -11.85 8.83 11.01
C PHE A 228 -12.22 9.56 9.71
N ALA A 229 -13.34 10.29 9.70
CA ALA A 229 -13.80 11.01 8.52
C ALA A 229 -12.93 12.23 8.19
N GLU A 230 -12.52 12.99 9.20
CA GLU A 230 -11.70 14.20 9.04
C GLU A 230 -10.27 13.83 8.63
N ASP A 231 -9.70 12.82 9.28
CA ASP A 231 -8.34 12.32 9.01
C ASP A 231 -8.29 11.26 7.91
N TYR A 232 -9.39 11.02 7.18
CA TYR A 232 -9.52 9.87 6.28
C TYR A 232 -8.37 9.75 5.28
N LYS A 233 -7.94 10.86 4.69
CA LYS A 233 -6.83 10.89 3.73
C LYS A 233 -5.50 10.46 4.37
N ALA A 234 -5.23 10.88 5.60
CA ALA A 234 -4.05 10.47 6.35
C ALA A 234 -4.12 8.99 6.75
N ILE A 235 -5.29 8.56 7.19
CA ILE A 235 -5.59 7.17 7.56
C ILE A 235 -5.40 6.23 6.36
N LEU A 236 -5.98 6.56 5.20
CA LEU A 236 -5.84 5.79 3.98
C LEU A 236 -4.37 5.72 3.54
N ARG A 237 -3.64 6.83 3.62
CA ARG A 237 -2.20 6.85 3.28
C ARG A 237 -1.38 5.96 4.22
N PHE A 238 -1.68 6.00 5.52
CA PHE A 238 -1.05 5.13 6.51
C PHE A 238 -1.38 3.65 6.26
N ASP A 239 -2.65 3.35 6.02
CA ASP A 239 -3.15 2.02 5.71
C ASP A 239 -2.45 1.40 4.48
N CYS A 240 -2.38 2.16 3.39
CA CYS A 240 -1.65 1.81 2.18
C CYS A 240 -0.18 1.50 2.48
N GLU A 241 0.45 2.30 3.34
CA GLU A 241 1.85 2.12 3.71
C GLU A 241 2.06 0.82 4.50
N VAL A 242 1.22 0.54 5.49
CA VAL A 242 1.29 -0.70 6.30
C VAL A 242 1.13 -1.92 5.40
N ARG A 243 0.08 -1.97 4.57
CA ARG A 243 -0.18 -3.08 3.64
C ARG A 243 0.97 -3.27 2.65
N ARG A 244 1.46 -2.19 2.04
CA ARG A 244 2.56 -2.25 1.07
C ARG A 244 3.86 -2.72 1.70
N ARG A 245 4.21 -2.19 2.87
CA ARG A 245 5.40 -2.63 3.62
C ARG A 245 5.29 -4.11 3.96
N TYR A 246 4.13 -4.55 4.45
CA TYR A 246 3.93 -5.94 4.80
C TYR A 246 4.05 -6.89 3.59
N MET A 247 3.53 -6.50 2.42
CA MET A 247 3.69 -7.30 1.20
C MET A 247 5.16 -7.41 0.77
N ASN A 248 5.90 -6.30 0.81
CA ASN A 248 7.30 -6.28 0.38
C ASN A 248 8.25 -6.97 1.37
N ASN A 249 8.04 -6.72 2.66
CA ASN A 249 8.84 -7.25 3.75
C ASN A 249 7.93 -7.59 4.95
N PRO A 250 7.40 -8.82 5.02
CA PRO A 250 6.47 -9.21 6.08
C PRO A 250 7.13 -9.10 7.46
N ALA A 251 6.69 -8.09 8.21
CA ALA A 251 7.10 -7.88 9.59
C ALA A 251 5.85 -7.83 10.48
N ARG A 252 5.97 -8.33 11.72
CA ARG A 252 4.90 -8.18 12.70
C ARG A 252 4.70 -6.69 13.00
N PHE A 253 3.45 -6.29 13.13
CA PHE A 253 3.04 -4.98 13.59
C PHE A 253 1.78 -5.12 14.45
N SER A 254 1.62 -4.22 15.40
CA SER A 254 0.43 -4.12 16.25
C SER A 254 0.05 -2.65 16.45
N PRO A 255 -1.25 -2.31 16.48
CA PRO A 255 -1.67 -0.98 16.91
C PRO A 255 -1.24 -0.62 18.33
N ALA A 256 -0.94 -1.60 19.19
CA ALA A 256 -0.40 -1.34 20.53
C ALA A 256 1.06 -0.84 20.51
N ASP A 257 1.78 -1.03 19.40
CA ASP A 257 3.20 -0.67 19.31
C ASP A 257 3.36 0.85 19.18
N SER A 258 4.28 1.44 19.96
CA SER A 258 4.57 2.88 19.89
C SER A 258 5.05 3.31 18.51
N SER A 259 5.82 2.47 17.82
CA SER A 259 6.31 2.74 16.46
C SER A 259 5.17 2.85 15.44
N TYR A 260 4.10 2.06 15.60
CA TYR A 260 2.89 2.12 14.77
C TYR A 260 2.16 3.46 14.98
N GLN A 261 1.93 3.84 16.24
CA GLN A 261 1.26 5.09 16.60
C GLN A 261 2.04 6.32 16.16
N ASN A 262 3.35 6.32 16.42
CA ASN A 262 4.24 7.39 15.98
C ASN A 262 4.20 7.55 14.46
N ARG A 263 4.12 6.43 13.72
CA ARG A 263 4.03 6.47 12.26
C ARG A 263 2.70 7.04 11.78
N LEU A 264 1.58 6.66 12.38
CA LEU A 264 0.26 7.22 12.07
C LEU A 264 0.26 8.75 12.31
N ASN A 265 0.71 9.19 13.48
CA ASN A 265 0.76 10.62 13.84
C ASN A 265 1.67 11.44 12.92
N ALA A 266 2.81 10.87 12.52
CA ALA A 266 3.71 11.50 11.55
C ALA A 266 3.03 11.68 10.18
N ILE A 267 2.22 10.70 9.73
CA ILE A 267 1.47 10.82 8.47
C ILE A 267 0.35 11.84 8.59
N LYS A 268 -0.41 11.86 9.69
CA LYS A 268 -1.43 12.89 9.96
C LYS A 268 -0.85 14.30 9.87
N SER A 269 0.24 14.54 10.61
CA SER A 269 0.94 15.82 10.62
C SER A 269 1.42 16.25 9.23
N ARG A 270 1.92 15.29 8.44
CA ARG A 270 2.36 15.54 7.06
C ARG A 270 1.19 15.92 6.14
N VAL A 271 0.07 15.20 6.19
CA VAL A 271 -1.10 15.48 5.35
C VAL A 271 -1.71 16.84 5.70
N LEU A 272 -1.84 17.14 7.00
CA LEU A 272 -2.29 18.46 7.45
C LEU A 272 -1.37 19.58 6.94
N SER A 273 -0.06 19.38 6.99
CA SER A 273 0.92 20.34 6.47
C SER A 273 0.82 20.53 4.95
N GLU A 274 0.55 19.46 4.20
CA GLU A 274 0.32 19.50 2.74
C GLU A 274 -0.95 20.33 2.42
N GLU A 275 -2.01 20.18 3.20
CA GLU A 275 -3.28 20.90 3.01
C GLU A 275 -3.19 22.39 3.34
N ILE A 276 -2.50 22.74 4.42
CA ILE A 276 -2.22 24.15 4.76
C ILE A 276 -1.42 24.82 3.64
N LYS A 277 -0.42 24.12 3.07
CA LYS A 277 0.38 24.65 1.95
C LYS A 277 -0.45 24.82 0.68
N ALA A 278 -1.28 23.83 0.33
CA ALA A 278 -2.16 23.90 -0.82
C ALA A 278 -3.17 25.06 -0.70
N GLY A 279 -3.76 25.25 0.48
CA GLY A 279 -4.70 26.35 0.74
C GLY A 279 -4.07 27.74 0.59
N ARG A 280 -2.81 27.92 1.03
CA ARG A 280 -2.07 29.18 0.86
C ARG A 280 -1.78 29.50 -0.61
N GLN A 281 -1.43 28.49 -1.40
CA GLN A 281 -1.16 28.67 -2.84
C GLN A 281 -2.43 29.07 -3.60
N SER A 282 -3.57 28.47 -3.27
CA SER A 282 -4.84 28.87 -3.88
C SER A 282 -5.23 30.30 -3.50
N GLN A 283 -4.94 30.77 -2.28
CA GLN A 283 -5.22 32.16 -1.89
C GLN A 283 -4.29 33.19 -2.55
N SER A 284 -3.02 32.85 -2.78
CA SER A 284 -2.10 33.76 -3.48
C SER A 284 -2.49 34.02 -4.94
N ASP A 285 -3.10 33.05 -5.62
CA ASP A 285 -3.51 33.20 -7.02
C ASP A 285 -4.73 34.13 -7.19
N PHE A 286 -5.60 34.24 -6.19
CA PHE A 286 -6.72 35.20 -6.20
C PHE A 286 -6.31 36.61 -5.75
N SER A 287 -5.19 36.77 -5.05
CA SER A 287 -4.71 38.05 -4.52
C SER A 287 -4.09 38.98 -5.57
N LEU A 288 -3.86 38.53 -6.81
CA LEU A 288 -3.23 39.35 -7.87
C LEU A 288 -4.20 40.23 -8.66
N ARG A 289 -5.51 40.27 -8.33
CA ARG A 289 -6.52 41.02 -9.12
C ARG A 289 -7.06 42.30 -8.52
N PHE A 290 -6.64 42.70 -7.32
CA PHE A 290 -6.94 44.04 -6.83
C PHE A 290 -5.72 44.94 -7.02
N SER A 291 -5.58 45.48 -8.23
CA SER A 291 -4.76 46.66 -8.48
C SER A 291 -5.72 47.87 -8.46
N PRO A 292 -5.92 48.53 -7.30
CA PRO A 292 -6.93 49.58 -7.15
C PRO A 292 -6.63 50.85 -7.95
N TYR A 293 -5.46 50.93 -8.59
CA TYR A 293 -5.09 52.04 -9.44
C TYR A 293 -4.84 51.54 -10.87
N PRO A 294 -5.54 52.09 -11.88
CA PRO A 294 -5.04 52.00 -13.24
C PRO A 294 -3.64 52.60 -13.24
N GLN A 295 -2.65 51.86 -13.74
CA GLN A 295 -1.35 52.44 -14.07
C GLN A 295 -1.57 53.43 -15.22
N GLY A 296 -2.00 54.63 -14.84
CA GLY A 296 -2.08 55.78 -15.71
C GLY A 296 -0.68 56.22 -16.06
N GLY A 297 -0.41 56.22 -17.37
CA GLY A 297 0.52 57.18 -17.96
C GLY A 297 1.97 56.76 -17.97
N ARG A 298 2.37 56.10 -19.06
CA ARG A 298 3.47 56.63 -19.89
C ARG A 298 3.17 56.34 -21.36
N CYS A 299 2.44 57.29 -21.94
CA CYS A 299 2.59 57.62 -23.34
C CYS A 299 4.01 58.16 -23.50
N ASP A 300 4.87 57.48 -24.26
CA ASP A 300 5.96 58.15 -24.98
C ASP A 300 6.27 57.38 -26.27
N ASN A 301 5.55 57.83 -27.29
CA ASN A 301 5.99 58.07 -28.66
C ASN A 301 7.45 57.73 -29.03
N ARG A 302 7.55 57.16 -30.25
CA ARG A 302 8.47 57.53 -31.34
C ARG A 302 9.70 56.64 -31.57
N ALA A 303 9.59 55.77 -32.57
CA ALA A 303 10.32 55.87 -33.86
C ALA A 303 10.05 54.58 -34.68
N MET A 304 9.25 54.64 -35.74
CA MET A 304 9.71 54.89 -37.12
C MET A 304 10.89 54.00 -37.55
N ARG A 305 10.56 52.87 -38.19
CA ARG A 305 11.24 52.30 -39.38
C ARG A 305 10.35 51.14 -39.88
N ALA A 306 9.46 51.33 -40.84
CA ALA A 306 9.68 51.62 -42.27
C ALA A 306 10.57 50.58 -42.95
N GLY A 307 9.95 49.79 -43.83
CA GLY A 307 10.57 49.24 -45.05
C GLY A 307 10.88 47.75 -45.01
N GLY A 308 10.17 46.96 -45.82
CA GLY A 308 10.55 45.56 -46.05
C GLY A 308 9.51 44.72 -46.78
N SER A 309 9.21 45.08 -48.02
CA SER A 309 8.38 44.37 -48.99
C SER A 309 8.68 42.86 -49.15
N ARG A 310 7.59 42.04 -49.24
CA ARG A 310 7.22 40.94 -50.20
C ARG A 310 8.32 40.04 -50.84
N PRO A 311 7.99 38.93 -51.55
CA PRO A 311 6.94 37.88 -51.43
C PRO A 311 7.50 36.42 -51.67
N HIS A 312 6.60 35.41 -51.71
CA HIS A 312 6.70 34.06 -52.36
C HIS A 312 7.96 33.18 -52.13
N SER A 313 7.83 31.91 -51.71
CA SER A 313 7.53 30.78 -52.60
C SER A 313 7.34 29.47 -51.82
N ARG A 314 6.23 28.78 -52.12
CA ARG A 314 5.91 27.33 -52.34
C ARG A 314 6.91 26.17 -51.99
N PRO A 315 6.47 24.88 -52.06
CA PRO A 315 6.68 23.85 -51.03
C PRO A 315 7.61 22.69 -51.48
N ALA A 316 7.86 21.70 -50.61
CA ALA A 316 8.26 20.36 -51.03
C ALA A 316 7.83 19.28 -50.02
N SER A 317 7.15 18.28 -50.56
CA SER A 317 6.88 16.93 -50.06
C SER A 317 8.13 16.06 -49.98
N TYR A 318 7.98 14.87 -49.35
CA TYR A 318 8.74 13.59 -49.39
C TYR A 318 9.02 13.15 -47.95
N ALA A 319 8.80 11.91 -47.51
CA ALA A 319 8.28 10.67 -48.11
C ALA A 319 7.67 9.83 -46.97
#